data_AF-A0A2H0PJG2-F1
#
_entry.id   AF-A0A2H0PJG2-F1
#
_cell.length_a   1.000
_cell.length_b   1.000
_cell.length_c   1.000
_cell.angle_alpha   90.00
_cell.angle_beta   90.00
_cell.angle_gamma   90.00
#
_symmetry.space_group_name_H-M   'P 1'
#
loop_
_entity.id
_entity.type
_entity.pdbx_description
1 polymer ?
#
loop_
_entity_poly.entity_id
_entity_poly.type
_entity_poly.pdbx_seq_one_letter_code
_entity_poly.pdbx_strand_id
1 'polypeptide(L)'
;MRRRKSFNEELSRKLKKPKFFRSYLESLIEAEDGDLSYEDALRDAIDVMGIREFAKLANLPEQRVHEFIKGKEVKPETLDRFLKPFKLKTKIVFEEVA
;
A
#
# COMPACT_ATOMS: atom_id res chain seq x y z
N MET A 1 15.60 -16.09 2.30
CA MET A 1 14.82 -16.29 3.55
C MET A 1 14.21 -14.96 3.97
N ARG A 2 13.08 -14.53 3.39
CA ARG A 2 12.42 -13.26 3.78
C ARG A 2 11.48 -13.56 4.95
N ARG A 3 11.89 -13.21 6.17
CA ARG A 3 11.03 -13.25 7.36
C ARG A 3 9.87 -12.29 7.10
N ARG A 4 8.73 -12.80 6.61
CA ARG A 4 7.48 -12.03 6.55
C ARG A 4 7.17 -11.58 7.97
N LYS A 5 7.27 -10.27 8.20
CA LYS A 5 7.11 -9.67 9.51
C LYS A 5 5.62 -9.69 9.81
N SER A 6 5.20 -10.77 10.47
CA SER A 6 3.88 -10.95 11.05
C SER A 6 3.34 -9.65 11.64
N PHE A 7 2.10 -9.33 11.29
CA PHE A 7 1.24 -8.32 11.91
C PHE A 7 1.80 -7.72 13.22
N ASN A 8 2.14 -6.43 13.18
CA ASN A 8 2.54 -5.67 14.36
C ASN A 8 1.38 -4.74 14.73
N GLU A 9 0.70 -5.01 15.84
CA GLU A 9 -0.50 -4.27 16.26
C GLU A 9 -0.23 -2.77 16.45
N GLU A 10 0.94 -2.41 16.98
CA GLU A 10 1.33 -1.01 17.16
C GLU A 10 1.52 -0.31 15.82
N LEU A 11 2.20 -0.99 14.89
CA LEU A 11 2.45 -0.47 13.55
C LEU A 11 1.15 -0.37 12.74
N SER A 12 0.28 -1.38 12.81
CA SER A 12 -1.07 -1.35 12.22
C SER A 12 -1.88 -0.15 12.71
N ARG A 13 -1.88 0.13 14.03
CA ARG A 13 -2.54 1.31 14.60
C ARG A 13 -1.98 2.62 14.05
N LYS A 14 -0.66 2.72 13.86
CA LYS A 14 0.00 3.90 13.27
C LYS A 14 -0.34 4.04 11.78
N LEU A 15 -0.33 2.95 11.02
CA LEU A 15 -0.63 2.93 9.57
C LEU A 15 -2.06 3.35 9.25
N LYS A 16 -3.01 3.22 10.17
CA LYS A 16 -4.37 3.77 9.99
C LYS A 16 -4.40 5.30 9.88
N LYS A 17 -3.33 6.00 10.26
CA LYS A 17 -3.22 7.47 10.19
C LYS A 17 -2.65 7.90 8.83
N PRO A 18 -3.33 8.76 8.06
CA PRO A 18 -2.90 9.17 6.71
C PRO A 18 -1.45 9.67 6.62
N LYS A 19 -1.03 10.54 7.55
CA LYS A 19 0.33 11.10 7.55
C LYS A 19 1.39 10.01 7.74
N PHE A 20 1.15 9.09 8.68
CA PHE A 20 2.10 8.03 8.98
C PHE A 20 2.17 7.02 7.83
N PHE A 21 1.02 6.64 7.27
CA PHE A 21 0.97 5.74 6.11
C PHE A 21 1.78 6.27 4.93
N ARG A 22 1.64 7.57 4.64
CA ARG A 22 2.39 8.23 3.57
C ARG A 22 3.91 8.14 3.80
N SER A 23 4.38 8.55 4.98
CA SER A 23 5.81 8.46 5.30
C SER A 23 6.32 7.03 5.30
N TYR A 24 5.49 6.07 5.70
CA TYR A 24 5.84 4.66 5.66
C TYR A 24 6.01 4.16 4.22
N LEU A 25 5.07 4.47 3.32
CA LEU A 25 5.20 4.14 1.90
C LEU A 25 6.44 4.78 1.26
N GLU A 26 6.67 6.07 1.51
CA GLU A 26 7.87 6.79 1.04
C GLU A 26 9.14 6.06 1.50
N SER A 27 9.20 5.68 2.79
CA SER A 27 10.35 4.93 3.33
C SER A 27 10.56 3.54 2.73
N LEU A 28 9.49 2.84 2.32
CA LEU A 28 9.60 1.53 1.68
C LEU A 28 10.22 1.64 0.28
N ILE A 29 9.84 2.68 -0.46
CA ILE A 29 10.34 2.94 -1.81
C ILE A 29 11.79 3.41 -1.76
N GLU A 30 12.12 4.29 -0.81
CA GLU A 30 13.49 4.78 -0.59
C GLU A 30 14.45 3.68 -0.11
N ALA A 31 13.98 2.78 0.77
CA ALA A 31 14.84 1.73 1.35
C ALA A 31 15.30 0.66 0.35
N GLU A 32 14.61 0.54 -0.78
CA GLU A 32 14.94 -0.41 -1.86
C GLU A 32 15.52 0.33 -3.07
N ASP A 33 16.09 1.54 -2.88
CA ASP A 33 16.71 2.37 -3.92
C ASP A 33 15.81 2.59 -5.17
N GLY A 34 14.48 2.53 -5.00
CA GLY A 34 13.51 2.63 -6.09
C GLY A 34 13.25 1.34 -6.89
N ASP A 35 13.89 0.21 -6.55
CA ASP A 35 13.65 -1.09 -7.20
C ASP A 35 12.26 -1.66 -6.87
N LEU A 36 11.65 -1.21 -5.76
CA LEU A 36 10.34 -1.66 -5.34
C LEU A 36 9.24 -0.82 -6.02
N SER A 37 8.34 -1.48 -6.75
CA SER A 37 7.23 -0.78 -7.39
C SER A 37 6.29 -0.15 -6.36
N TYR A 38 5.60 0.94 -6.73
CA TYR A 38 4.60 1.57 -5.85
C TYR A 38 3.48 0.60 -5.44
N GLU A 39 3.14 -0.36 -6.30
CA GLU A 39 2.16 -1.40 -5.95
C GLU A 39 2.71 -2.38 -4.93
N ASP A 40 3.97 -2.78 -5.05
CA ASP A 40 4.61 -3.69 -4.08
C ASP A 40 4.78 -3.01 -2.73
N ALA A 41 5.15 -1.72 -2.69
CA ALA A 41 5.21 -0.94 -1.46
C ALA A 41 3.83 -0.88 -0.79
N LEU A 42 2.78 -0.72 -1.60
CA LEU A 42 1.41 -0.72 -1.12
C LEU A 42 0.99 -2.10 -0.59
N ARG A 43 1.37 -3.19 -1.26
CA ARG A 43 1.12 -4.56 -0.79
C ARG A 43 1.77 -4.79 0.57
N ASP A 44 3.03 -4.40 0.73
CA ASP A 44 3.76 -4.56 1.99
C ASP A 44 3.14 -3.73 3.12
N ALA A 45 2.76 -2.48 2.83
CA ALA A 45 2.06 -1.64 3.82
C ALA A 45 0.72 -2.23 4.26
N ILE A 46 -0.04 -2.83 3.34
CA ILE A 46 -1.31 -3.49 3.64
C ILE A 46 -1.09 -4.78 4.45
N ASP A 47 -0.09 -5.59 4.10
CA ASP A 47 0.22 -6.84 4.83
C ASP A 47 0.61 -6.54 6.29
N VAL A 48 1.39 -5.47 6.50
CA VAL A 48 1.75 -4.99 7.84
C VAL A 48 0.56 -4.41 8.60
N MET A 49 -0.34 -3.69 7.93
CA MET A 49 -1.57 -3.15 8.54
C MET A 49 -2.56 -4.26 8.92
N GLY A 50 -2.63 -5.31 8.11
CA GLY A 50 -3.66 -6.34 8.15
C GLY A 50 -4.74 -6.10 7.08
N ILE A 51 -5.04 -7.16 6.32
CA ILE A 51 -6.01 -7.15 5.21
C ILE A 51 -7.39 -6.68 5.69
N ARG A 52 -7.83 -7.17 6.84
CA ARG A 52 -9.15 -6.87 7.41
C ARG A 52 -9.25 -5.41 7.85
N GLU A 53 -8.22 -4.91 8.51
CA GLU A 53 -8.10 -3.53 8.97
C GLU A 53 -8.12 -2.57 7.79
N PHE A 54 -7.34 -2.88 6.76
CA PHE A 54 -7.27 -2.10 5.54
C PHE A 54 -8.60 -2.11 4.77
N ALA A 55 -9.21 -3.28 4.59
CA ALA A 55 -10.49 -3.42 3.89
C ALA A 55 -11.59 -2.56 4.53
N LYS A 56 -11.67 -2.56 5.86
CA LYS A 56 -12.58 -1.70 6.62
C LYS A 56 -12.26 -0.21 6.43
N LEU A 57 -10.99 0.17 6.51
CA LEU A 57 -10.53 1.55 6.36
C LEU A 57 -10.83 2.10 4.96
N ALA A 58 -10.60 1.28 3.93
CA ALA A 58 -10.83 1.63 2.53
C ALA A 58 -12.29 1.45 2.07
N ASN A 59 -13.14 0.88 2.91
CA ASN A 59 -14.52 0.49 2.58
C ASN A 59 -14.58 -0.40 1.31
N LEU A 60 -13.80 -1.47 1.32
CA LEU A 60 -13.67 -2.42 0.22
C LEU A 60 -13.91 -3.86 0.68
N PRO A 61 -14.33 -4.77 -0.23
CA PRO A 61 -14.42 -6.19 0.10
C PRO A 61 -13.04 -6.77 0.45
N GLU A 62 -12.94 -7.52 1.54
CA GLU A 62 -11.69 -8.17 1.99
C GLU A 62 -11.08 -9.05 0.88
N GLN A 63 -11.92 -9.76 0.11
CA GLN A 63 -11.47 -10.58 -1.01
C GLN A 63 -10.68 -9.76 -2.05
N ARG A 64 -11.10 -8.53 -2.33
CA ARG A 64 -10.43 -7.66 -3.31
C ARG A 64 -9.05 -7.22 -2.83
N VAL A 65 -8.93 -6.94 -1.53
CA VAL A 65 -7.65 -6.59 -0.90
C VAL A 65 -6.73 -7.82 -0.90
N HIS A 66 -7.27 -8.99 -0.56
CA HIS A 66 -6.52 -10.24 -0.55
C HIS A 66 -6.01 -10.64 -1.95
N GLU A 67 -6.81 -10.46 -3.00
CA GLU A 67 -6.36 -10.66 -4.39
C GLU A 67 -5.21 -9.72 -4.78
N PHE A 68 -5.30 -8.45 -4.39
CA PHE A 68 -4.21 -7.49 -4.63
C PHE A 68 -2.91 -7.88 -3.92
N ILE A 69 -2.99 -8.32 -2.66
CA ILE A 69 -1.83 -8.83 -1.90
C ILE A 69 -1.21 -10.06 -2.58
N LYS A 70 -2.01 -10.89 -3.26
CA LYS A 70 -1.52 -12.03 -4.04
C LYS A 70 -0.85 -11.65 -5.36
N GLY A 71 -0.70 -10.37 -5.65
CA GLY A 71 -0.05 -9.89 -6.88
C GLY A 71 -1.01 -9.77 -8.07
N LYS A 72 -2.33 -9.76 -7.84
CA LYS A 72 -3.27 -9.45 -8.91
C LYS A 72 -3.17 -7.97 -9.26
N GLU A 73 -2.93 -7.68 -10.53
CA GLU A 73 -2.96 -6.32 -11.06
C GLU A 73 -4.36 -5.73 -10.89
N VAL A 74 -4.41 -4.44 -10.55
CA VAL A 74 -5.66 -3.73 -10.34
C VAL A 74 -5.73 -2.51 -11.25
N LYS A 75 -6.95 -2.18 -11.67
CA LYS A 75 -7.16 -0.97 -12.49
C LYS A 75 -6.81 0.30 -11.69
N PRO A 76 -6.39 1.39 -12.34
CA PRO A 76 -6.06 2.65 -11.66
C PRO A 76 -7.17 3.16 -10.74
N GLU A 77 -8.44 3.00 -11.11
CA GLU A 77 -9.57 3.45 -10.28
C GLU A 77 -9.71 2.62 -8.99
N THR A 78 -9.21 1.39 -9.00
CA THR A 78 -9.11 0.54 -7.82
C THR A 78 -7.99 1.01 -6.91
N LEU A 79 -6.84 1.33 -7.49
CA LEU A 79 -5.68 1.83 -6.76
C LEU A 79 -6.01 3.17 -6.08
N ASP A 80 -6.73 4.05 -6.76
CA ASP A 80 -7.26 5.29 -6.16
C ASP A 80 -8.18 5.02 -4.97
N ARG A 81 -9.03 3.99 -5.02
CA ARG A 81 -9.87 3.60 -3.87
C ARG A 81 -9.04 3.10 -2.70
N PHE A 82 -7.93 2.41 -2.97
CA PHE A 82 -7.02 1.91 -1.94
C PHE A 82 -6.29 3.08 -1.25
N LEU A 83 -5.95 4.12 -2.02
CA LEU A 83 -5.23 5.30 -1.58
C LEU A 83 -6.11 6.39 -0.94
N LYS A 84 -7.42 6.38 -1.25
CA LYS A 84 -8.39 7.38 -0.78
C LYS A 84 -8.40 7.62 0.74
N PRO A 85 -8.33 6.61 1.62
CA PRO A 85 -8.32 6.83 3.08
C PRO A 85 -7.11 7.64 3.55
N PHE A 86 -6.01 7.59 2.79
CA PHE A 86 -4.77 8.28 3.10
C PHE A 86 -4.64 9.62 2.37
N LYS A 87 -5.70 10.07 1.68
CA LYS A 87 -5.74 11.30 0.88
C LYS A 87 -4.70 11.30 -0.25
N LEU A 88 -4.44 10.12 -0.80
CA LEU A 88 -3.55 9.91 -1.95
C LEU A 88 -4.37 9.53 -3.19
N LYS A 89 -3.79 9.76 -4.36
CA LYS A 89 -4.31 9.33 -5.67
C LYS A 89 -3.16 9.03 -6.61
N THR A 90 -3.42 8.20 -7.61
CA THR A 90 -2.49 7.97 -8.71
C THR A 90 -2.41 9.20 -9.62
N LYS A 91 -1.24 9.43 -10.22
CA LYS A 91 -1.03 10.46 -11.24
C LYS A 91 -0.07 9.89 -12.28
N ILE A 92 -0.46 9.95 -13.55
CA ILE A 92 0.42 9.65 -14.67
C ILE A 92 1.26 10.90 -14.94
N VAL A 93 2.57 10.72 -15.04
CA VAL A 93 3.55 11.76 -15.38
C VAL A 93 4.35 11.25 -16.57
N PHE A 94 4.56 12.10 -17.57
CA PHE A 94 5.45 11.82 -18.69
C PHE A 94 6.78 12.50 -18.41
N GLU A 95 7.88 11.79 -18.62
CA GLU A 95 9.23 12.29 -18.44
C GLU A 95 9.98 12.24 -19.77
N GLU A 96 10.88 13.20 -19.98
CA GLU A 96 11.71 13.29 -21.18
C GLU A 96 12.77 12.18 -21.14
N VAL A 97 12.87 11.42 -22.23
CA VAL A 97 13.94 10.41 -22.37
C VAL A 97 15.19 11.14 -22.84
N ALA A 98 16.23 11.14 -21.99
CA ALA A 98 17.55 11.69 -22.30
C ALA A 98 18.31 10.82 -23.31
#